data_AF-A0A2P2GQ88-F1
#
_entry.id   AF-A0A2P2GQ88-F1
#
_cell.length_a   1.000
_cell.length_b   1.000
_cell.length_c   1.000
_cell.angle_alpha   90.00
_cell.angle_beta   90.00
_cell.angle_gamma   90.00
#
_symmetry.space_group_name_H-M   'P 1'
#
loop_
_entity.id
_entity.type
_entity.pdbx_description
1 polymer ?
#
loop_
_entity_poly.entity_id
_entity_poly.type
_entity_poly.pdbx_seq_one_letter_code
_entity_poly.pdbx_strand_id
1 'polypeptide(L)'
;MSTTRHHINRQRRRKALGDPASPARPAGDVLTEPAADRAGEPGRKPVRERARKPGEEAPGESGGEGTPQARRASGGPRPRRAAPLVVLCVLTLLLGGFAGWAHSRAGELRGDPARANTALTDLARTSEIKGATAEAVAALFSYDHAAPDAFDKARKTFLTGKAVAQHRTLFGGVLEQAARQKMVITTTVTDSAVERIDGDRARVLVYADQSSVATAGAKKGAKPRDQGVYAGAMLAVDVLRRDGRWLVENIDTFGR
;
A
#
# COMPACT_ATOMS: atom_id res chain seq x y z
N MET A 1 5.28 35.85 -17.67
CA MET A 1 5.49 35.25 -19.01
C MET A 1 4.93 33.83 -18.98
N SER A 2 3.79 33.61 -19.62
CA SER A 2 3.08 32.32 -19.59
C SER A 2 3.71 31.38 -20.60
N THR A 3 4.26 30.26 -20.12
CA THR A 3 5.08 29.36 -20.91
C THR A 3 4.22 28.58 -21.91
N THR A 4 4.72 28.46 -23.14
CA THR A 4 4.11 27.77 -24.30
C THR A 4 3.54 26.37 -23.98
N ARG A 5 4.03 25.71 -22.94
CA ARG A 5 3.57 24.39 -22.46
C ARG A 5 2.16 24.41 -21.88
N HIS A 6 1.78 25.44 -21.12
CA HIS A 6 0.43 25.53 -20.57
C HIS A 6 -0.64 25.76 -21.65
N HIS A 7 -0.26 26.45 -22.73
CA HIS A 7 -1.18 26.71 -23.83
C HIS A 7 -1.48 25.44 -24.64
N ILE A 8 -0.49 24.55 -24.80
CA ILE A 8 -0.64 23.26 -25.50
C ILE A 8 -1.52 22.31 -24.69
N ASN A 9 -1.29 22.17 -23.38
CA ASN A 9 -2.12 21.30 -22.53
C ASN A 9 -3.58 21.78 -22.47
N ARG A 10 -3.79 23.10 -22.40
CA ARG A 10 -5.15 23.70 -22.42
C ARG A 10 -5.86 23.46 -23.76
N GLN A 11 -5.15 23.52 -24.88
CA GLN A 11 -5.71 23.25 -26.20
C GLN A 11 -6.09 21.78 -26.39
N ARG A 12 -5.27 20.85 -25.89
CA ARG A 12 -5.58 19.40 -25.91
C ARG A 12 -6.83 19.08 -25.10
N ARG A 13 -6.95 19.63 -23.88
CA ARG A 13 -8.12 19.46 -23.01
C ARG A 13 -9.42 19.97 -23.64
N ARG A 14 -9.37 21.09 -24.37
CA ARG A 14 -10.55 21.64 -25.07
C ARG A 14 -11.01 20.77 -26.25
N LYS A 15 -10.10 20.11 -26.95
CA LYS A 15 -10.45 19.20 -28.04
C LYS A 15 -11.12 17.92 -27.53
N ALA A 16 -10.67 17.38 -26.39
CA ALA A 16 -11.29 16.21 -25.76
C ALA A 16 -12.73 16.46 -25.27
N LEU A 17 -13.08 17.70 -24.93
CA LEU A 17 -14.44 18.09 -24.51
C LEU A 17 -15.38 18.44 -25.68
N GLY A 18 -14.86 18.48 -26.91
CA GLY A 18 -15.59 18.95 -28.10
C GLY A 18 -16.28 17.87 -28.93
N ASP A 19 -16.08 16.58 -28.64
CA ASP A 19 -16.73 15.47 -29.35
C ASP A 19 -17.86 14.88 -28.48
N PRO A 20 -19.14 15.18 -28.77
CA PRO A 20 -20.27 14.52 -28.14
C PRO A 20 -20.58 13.22 -28.91
N ALA A 21 -19.80 12.17 -28.68
CA ALA A 21 -20.20 10.81 -29.03
C ALA A 21 -20.40 10.02 -27.72
N SER A 22 -21.62 9.54 -27.55
CA SER A 22 -22.16 8.83 -26.36
C SER A 22 -21.19 7.77 -25.80
N PRO A 23 -21.10 7.60 -24.45
CA PRO A 23 -20.06 6.78 -23.86
C PRO A 23 -20.43 5.30 -23.99
N ALA A 24 -19.76 4.59 -24.88
CA ALA A 24 -19.50 3.18 -24.63
C ALA A 24 -18.59 3.12 -23.40
N ARG A 25 -19.04 2.46 -22.33
CA ARG A 25 -18.23 2.22 -21.12
C ARG A 25 -16.85 1.71 -21.55
N PRO A 26 -15.74 2.39 -21.21
CA PRO A 26 -14.42 1.89 -21.56
C PRO A 26 -14.16 0.60 -20.77
N ALA A 27 -13.83 -0.46 -21.50
CA ALA A 27 -13.26 -1.66 -20.91
C ALA A 27 -11.83 -1.32 -20.47
N GLY A 28 -11.59 -1.38 -19.16
CA GLY A 28 -10.25 -1.38 -18.56
C GLY A 28 -9.90 -0.08 -17.85
N ASP A 29 -10.19 -0.02 -16.55
CA ASP A 29 -9.49 0.85 -15.62
C ASP A 29 -8.00 0.50 -15.64
N VAL A 30 -7.23 1.25 -16.43
CA VAL A 30 -5.78 1.09 -16.50
C VAL A 30 -5.22 1.60 -15.17
N LEU A 31 -4.97 0.65 -14.28
CA LEU A 31 -4.24 0.73 -13.01
C LEU A 31 -4.98 1.20 -11.74
N THR A 32 -6.29 1.47 -11.76
CA THR A 32 -6.98 2.03 -10.56
C THR A 32 -7.97 1.09 -9.84
N GLU A 33 -8.43 -0.03 -10.40
CA GLU A 33 -9.39 -0.90 -9.66
C GLU A 33 -9.18 -2.42 -9.85
N PRO A 34 -9.32 -3.23 -8.78
CA PRO A 34 -9.93 -4.54 -8.84
C PRO A 34 -11.43 -4.46 -8.53
N ALA A 35 -12.24 -5.10 -9.37
CA ALA A 35 -13.68 -5.22 -9.20
C ALA A 35 -14.06 -5.81 -7.84
N ALA A 36 -14.85 -5.06 -7.06
CA ALA A 36 -15.50 -5.55 -5.85
C ALA A 36 -16.84 -6.19 -6.22
N ASP A 37 -16.89 -7.52 -6.24
CA ASP A 37 -18.16 -8.25 -6.26
C ASP A 37 -18.83 -8.14 -4.88
N ARG A 38 -19.99 -7.50 -4.85
CA ARG A 38 -20.94 -7.55 -3.73
C ARG A 38 -21.97 -8.64 -4.00
N ALA A 39 -21.98 -9.66 -3.14
CA ALA A 39 -23.13 -10.49 -2.80
C ALA A 39 -22.84 -11.13 -1.43
N GLY A 40 -23.66 -11.10 -0.38
CA GLY A 40 -24.94 -10.48 -0.11
C GLY A 40 -25.21 -10.63 1.40
N GLU A 41 -25.95 -9.69 1.99
CA GLU A 41 -26.59 -9.88 3.31
C GLU A 41 -27.67 -10.97 3.22
N PRO A 42 -27.93 -11.69 4.32
CA PRO A 42 -29.05 -11.33 5.22
C PRO A 42 -28.65 -11.49 6.70
N GLY A 43 -29.27 -10.88 7.72
CA GLY A 43 -30.54 -10.20 7.84
C GLY A 43 -31.19 -10.58 9.19
N ARG A 44 -31.20 -9.63 10.14
CA ARG A 44 -32.17 -9.40 11.26
C ARG A 44 -32.19 -10.35 12.48
N LYS A 45 -31.79 -9.88 13.68
CA LYS A 45 -32.50 -9.09 14.74
C LYS A 45 -33.03 -10.04 15.89
N PRO A 46 -33.62 -9.54 17.02
CA PRO A 46 -32.91 -9.38 18.29
C PRO A 46 -33.65 -10.07 19.48
N VAL A 47 -32.99 -10.35 20.61
CA VAL A 47 -33.73 -10.59 21.87
C VAL A 47 -33.03 -9.89 23.04
N ARG A 48 -33.87 -9.17 23.78
CA ARG A 48 -33.63 -8.36 24.96
C ARG A 48 -34.14 -9.12 26.19
N GLU A 49 -33.59 -8.75 27.35
CA GLU A 49 -34.20 -8.88 28.69
C GLU A 49 -34.23 -10.31 29.28
N ARG A 50 -34.02 -10.57 30.58
CA ARG A 50 -34.37 -9.76 31.76
C ARG A 50 -33.74 -10.38 33.02
N ALA A 51 -33.38 -9.51 33.98
CA ALA A 51 -33.48 -9.62 35.45
C ALA A 51 -32.89 -10.88 36.17
N ARG A 52 -32.41 -10.82 37.41
CA ARG A 52 -32.89 -10.08 38.59
C ARG A 52 -31.83 -10.11 39.70
N LYS A 53 -31.99 -9.16 40.62
CA LYS A 53 -31.18 -8.77 41.78
C LYS A 53 -30.95 -9.86 42.85
N PRO A 54 -30.00 -9.63 43.79
CA PRO A 54 -29.61 -10.53 44.87
C PRO A 54 -30.49 -10.35 46.12
N GLY A 55 -30.54 -11.36 46.97
CA GLY A 55 -31.24 -11.31 48.25
C GLY A 55 -30.67 -12.30 49.26
N GLU A 56 -30.53 -11.77 50.46
CA GLU A 56 -30.48 -12.38 51.79
C GLU A 56 -29.20 -13.02 52.36
N GLU A 57 -28.76 -12.35 53.42
CA GLU A 57 -27.77 -12.65 54.43
C GLU A 57 -28.29 -13.62 55.52
N ALA A 58 -27.33 -14.38 56.08
CA ALA A 58 -27.18 -14.76 57.49
C ALA A 58 -28.04 -15.92 58.07
N PRO A 59 -27.69 -16.44 59.28
CA PRO A 59 -26.39 -16.99 59.70
C PRO A 59 -26.55 -18.30 60.52
N GLY A 60 -25.46 -18.98 60.88
CA GLY A 60 -25.53 -20.09 61.84
C GLY A 60 -24.19 -20.74 62.17
N GLU A 61 -23.71 -20.46 63.37
CA GLU A 61 -22.50 -20.96 64.04
C GLU A 61 -22.42 -22.48 64.28
N SER A 62 -21.21 -22.89 64.71
CA SER A 62 -20.88 -24.07 65.52
C SER A 62 -20.82 -25.39 64.74
N GLY A 63 -19.71 -26.13 64.70
CA GLY A 63 -18.71 -26.37 65.73
C GLY A 63 -18.52 -27.90 65.78
N GLY A 64 -17.29 -28.38 65.98
CA GLY A 64 -17.04 -29.79 66.28
C GLY A 64 -15.96 -30.46 65.43
N GLU A 65 -14.78 -30.53 66.00
CA GLU A 65 -13.66 -31.37 65.59
C GLU A 65 -13.97 -32.87 65.71
N GLY A 66 -13.33 -33.69 64.86
CA GLY A 66 -13.34 -35.16 65.00
C GLY A 66 -12.67 -35.87 63.83
N THR A 67 -11.36 -36.05 63.89
CA THR A 67 -10.58 -37.05 63.10
C THR A 67 -10.46 -38.33 63.98
N PRO A 68 -10.02 -39.55 63.56
CA PRO A 68 -9.23 -39.90 62.37
C PRO A 68 -9.42 -41.33 61.73
N GLN A 69 -8.57 -41.62 60.72
CA GLN A 69 -8.08 -42.94 60.27
C GLN A 69 -8.99 -43.80 59.34
N ALA A 70 -8.54 -44.49 58.28
CA ALA A 70 -7.20 -44.91 57.87
C ALA A 70 -7.10 -45.32 56.36
N ARG A 71 -5.90 -45.11 55.78
CA ARG A 71 -5.10 -46.05 54.94
C ARG A 71 -5.67 -46.61 53.61
N ARG A 72 -5.11 -46.16 52.45
CA ARG A 72 -3.98 -46.77 51.70
C ARG A 72 -3.82 -46.15 50.28
N ALA A 73 -2.55 -45.90 49.92
CA ALA A 73 -1.85 -45.96 48.61
C ALA A 73 -2.62 -45.75 47.29
N SER A 74 -2.14 -45.11 46.23
CA SER A 74 -0.89 -44.46 45.83
C SER A 74 -1.10 -44.05 44.36
N GLY A 75 -0.65 -42.88 43.91
CA GLY A 75 -0.59 -42.63 42.46
C GLY A 75 -0.53 -41.16 42.04
N GLY A 76 0.68 -40.71 41.72
CA GLY A 76 0.93 -39.52 40.89
C GLY A 76 1.45 -38.31 41.66
N PRO A 77 2.70 -37.83 41.40
CA PRO A 77 3.12 -36.53 41.90
C PRO A 77 2.26 -35.46 41.21
N ARG A 78 1.34 -34.86 41.98
CA ARG A 78 0.51 -33.74 41.53
C ARG A 78 1.41 -32.53 41.23
N PRO A 79 1.47 -32.00 39.99
CA PRO A 79 2.32 -30.85 39.65
C PRO A 79 1.64 -29.54 40.05
N ARG A 80 1.22 -29.42 41.32
CA ARG A 80 0.48 -28.22 41.79
C ARG A 80 1.40 -27.04 42.10
N ARG A 81 2.71 -27.25 42.24
CA ARG A 81 3.69 -26.17 42.49
C ARG A 81 4.41 -25.67 41.23
N ALA A 82 4.33 -26.40 40.12
CA ALA A 82 4.86 -25.93 38.84
C ALA A 82 3.87 -25.01 38.10
N ALA A 83 2.57 -25.14 38.36
CA ALA A 83 1.54 -24.29 37.76
C ALA A 83 1.80 -22.77 37.89
N PRO A 84 2.10 -22.21 39.08
CA PRO A 84 2.42 -20.78 39.19
C PRO A 84 3.71 -20.40 38.44
N LEU A 85 4.69 -21.31 38.39
CA LEU A 85 5.96 -21.07 37.70
C LEU A 85 5.78 -21.10 36.16
N VAL A 86 5.00 -22.04 35.66
CA VAL A 86 4.64 -22.14 34.23
C VAL A 86 3.81 -20.94 33.80
N VAL A 87 2.83 -20.51 34.62
CA VAL A 87 2.06 -19.29 34.37
C VAL A 87 2.98 -18.08 34.32
N LEU A 88 3.94 -17.96 35.25
CA LEU A 88 4.92 -16.87 35.26
C LEU A 88 5.83 -16.90 34.02
N CYS A 89 6.28 -18.07 33.58
CA CYS A 89 7.06 -18.24 32.35
C CYS A 89 6.27 -17.85 31.10
N VAL A 90 5.01 -18.26 31.00
CA VAL A 90 4.13 -17.87 29.88
C VAL A 90 3.89 -16.37 29.90
N LEU A 91 3.63 -15.79 31.07
CA LEU A 91 3.41 -14.35 31.22
C LEU A 91 4.66 -13.55 30.79
N THR A 92 5.85 -13.95 31.23
CA THR A 92 7.11 -13.28 30.86
C THR A 92 7.42 -13.40 29.37
N LEU A 93 7.12 -14.53 28.73
CA LEU A 93 7.23 -14.67 27.27
C LEU A 93 6.24 -13.78 26.52
N LEU A 94 4.98 -13.71 26.98
CA LEU A 94 3.97 -12.83 26.38
C LEU A 94 4.32 -11.36 26.56
N LEU A 95 4.74 -10.94 27.75
CA LEU A 95 5.16 -9.56 28.01
C LEU A 95 6.45 -9.23 27.26
N GLY A 96 7.42 -10.14 27.18
CA GLY A 96 8.65 -9.94 26.41
C GLY A 96 8.39 -9.84 24.91
N GLY A 97 7.54 -10.72 24.37
CA GLY A 97 7.09 -10.66 22.98
C GLY A 97 6.30 -9.39 22.67
N PHE A 98 5.38 -9.00 23.55
CA PHE A 98 4.63 -7.74 23.42
C PHE A 98 5.53 -6.53 23.57
N ALA A 99 6.49 -6.52 24.49
CA ALA A 99 7.44 -5.43 24.66
C ALA A 99 8.37 -5.31 23.45
N GLY A 100 8.85 -6.41 22.89
CA GLY A 100 9.63 -6.41 21.64
C GLY A 100 8.80 -5.92 20.45
N TRP A 101 7.57 -6.39 20.33
CA TRP A 101 6.63 -5.96 19.29
C TRP A 101 6.27 -4.47 19.45
N ALA A 102 5.92 -4.03 20.65
CA ALA A 102 5.61 -2.65 20.96
C ALA A 102 6.84 -1.75 20.83
N HIS A 103 8.05 -2.23 21.14
CA HIS A 103 9.28 -1.48 20.92
C HIS A 103 9.55 -1.30 19.42
N SER A 104 9.32 -2.33 18.61
CA SER A 104 9.42 -2.24 17.15
C SER A 104 8.42 -1.22 16.58
N ARG A 105 7.16 -1.24 17.05
CA ARG A 105 6.12 -0.28 16.65
C ARG A 105 6.34 1.13 17.21
N ALA A 106 6.89 1.24 18.41
CA ALA A 106 7.18 2.53 19.04
C ALA A 106 8.49 3.15 18.52
N GLY A 107 9.35 2.39 17.85
CA GLY A 107 10.46 2.92 17.06
C GLY A 107 9.96 3.71 15.84
N GLU A 108 8.83 3.30 15.27
CA GLU A 108 8.15 4.01 14.17
C GLU A 108 7.52 5.34 14.62
N LEU A 109 7.31 5.55 15.93
CA LEU A 109 6.57 6.69 16.49
C LEU A 109 7.43 7.66 17.34
N ARG A 110 8.66 7.30 17.74
CA ARG A 110 9.48 8.08 18.71
C ARG A 110 10.39 9.14 18.10
N GLY A 111 10.65 9.12 16.80
CA GLY A 111 11.23 10.28 16.13
C GLY A 111 10.11 11.23 15.78
N ASP A 112 10.11 12.46 16.30
CA ASP A 112 9.22 13.51 15.80
C ASP A 112 9.57 13.73 14.31
N PRO A 113 8.79 13.19 13.36
CA PRO A 113 9.18 13.14 11.96
C PRO A 113 9.29 14.56 11.39
N ALA A 114 8.55 15.51 11.97
CA ALA A 114 8.55 16.91 11.54
C ALA A 114 9.86 17.63 11.89
N ARG A 115 10.52 17.29 13.01
CA ARG A 115 11.81 17.89 13.40
C ARG A 115 13.01 17.35 12.63
N ALA A 116 12.95 16.08 12.20
CA ALA A 116 14.01 15.44 11.41
C ALA A 116 13.84 15.63 9.90
N ASN A 117 12.66 16.04 9.43
CA ASN A 117 12.38 16.19 8.01
C ASN A 117 13.14 17.37 7.39
N THR A 118 14.14 17.07 6.56
CA THR A 118 14.93 18.09 5.86
C THR A 118 14.37 18.47 4.49
N ALA A 119 13.17 18.01 4.11
CA ALA A 119 12.58 18.28 2.79
C ALA A 119 12.45 19.79 2.48
N LEU A 120 12.16 20.62 3.49
CA LEU A 120 12.02 22.07 3.32
C LEU A 120 13.34 22.84 3.53
N THR A 121 14.32 22.25 4.20
CA THR A 121 15.58 22.92 4.55
C THR A 121 16.73 22.57 3.61
N ASP A 122 16.73 21.37 3.01
CA ASP A 122 17.70 20.93 2.01
C ASP A 122 17.09 20.95 0.61
N LEU A 123 17.04 22.14 0.01
CA LEU A 123 16.45 22.35 -1.32
C LEU A 123 17.21 21.59 -2.43
N ALA A 124 18.51 21.40 -2.26
CA ALA A 124 19.34 20.70 -3.23
C ALA A 124 18.99 19.21 -3.27
N ARG A 125 18.96 18.56 -2.10
CA ARG A 125 18.56 17.16 -1.98
C ARG A 125 17.11 16.94 -2.37
N THR A 126 16.21 17.84 -1.99
CA THR A 126 14.81 17.79 -2.43
C THR A 126 14.69 17.84 -3.94
N SER A 127 15.43 18.73 -4.61
CA SER A 127 15.41 18.83 -6.07
C SER A 127 15.99 17.58 -6.74
N GLU A 128 17.07 17.01 -6.20
CA GLU A 128 17.66 15.74 -6.64
C GLU A 128 16.63 14.60 -6.57
N ILE A 129 15.98 14.45 -5.41
CA ILE A 129 14.97 13.42 -5.16
C ILE A 129 13.77 13.58 -6.10
N LYS A 130 13.27 14.80 -6.29
CA LYS A 130 12.17 15.08 -7.23
C LYS A 130 12.51 14.63 -8.65
N GLY A 131 13.70 15.01 -9.12
CA GLY A 131 14.17 14.64 -10.46
C GLY A 131 14.31 13.13 -10.64
N ALA A 132 15.02 12.48 -9.73
CA ALA A 132 15.25 11.04 -9.78
C ALA A 132 13.94 10.23 -9.68
N THR A 133 13.02 10.67 -8.81
CA THR A 133 11.72 10.01 -8.66
C THR A 133 10.86 10.20 -9.90
N ALA A 134 10.85 11.41 -10.48
CA ALA A 134 10.09 11.67 -11.70
C ALA A 134 10.57 10.81 -12.88
N GLU A 135 11.89 10.68 -13.05
CA GLU A 135 12.50 9.81 -14.05
C GLU A 135 12.13 8.33 -13.81
N ALA A 136 12.30 7.85 -12.57
CA ALA A 136 11.99 6.49 -12.20
C ALA A 136 10.51 6.16 -12.46
N VAL A 137 9.58 7.02 -12.03
CA VAL A 137 8.13 6.80 -12.24
C VAL A 137 7.79 6.84 -13.73
N ALA A 138 8.31 7.80 -14.49
CA ALA A 138 8.06 7.86 -15.93
C ALA A 138 8.53 6.59 -16.65
N ALA A 139 9.72 6.09 -16.31
CA ALA A 139 10.28 4.87 -16.91
C ALA A 139 9.56 3.59 -16.45
N LEU A 140 9.21 3.50 -15.16
CA LEU A 140 8.58 2.32 -14.57
C LEU A 140 7.13 2.14 -15.00
N PHE A 141 6.43 3.22 -15.36
CA PHE A 141 5.00 3.15 -15.72
C PHE A 141 4.73 3.33 -17.22
N SER A 142 5.77 3.49 -18.04
CA SER A 142 5.68 3.50 -19.50
C SER A 142 6.04 2.12 -20.08
N TYR A 143 5.36 1.69 -21.14
CA TYR A 143 5.60 0.42 -21.82
C TYR A 143 5.42 0.57 -23.32
N ASP A 144 6.29 -0.05 -24.12
CA ASP A 144 6.14 -0.14 -25.57
C ASP A 144 6.25 -1.61 -26.01
N HIS A 145 5.23 -2.12 -26.69
CA HIS A 145 5.25 -3.48 -27.23
C HIS A 145 6.40 -3.74 -28.21
N ALA A 146 6.92 -2.69 -28.87
CA ALA A 146 8.02 -2.79 -29.82
C ALA A 146 9.39 -2.85 -29.14
N ALA A 147 9.47 -2.47 -27.85
CA ALA A 147 10.70 -2.44 -27.06
C ALA A 147 10.48 -2.93 -25.62
N PRO A 148 10.02 -4.18 -25.41
CA PRO A 148 9.73 -4.71 -24.06
C PRO A 148 10.99 -4.75 -23.18
N ASP A 149 12.18 -4.92 -23.76
CA ASP A 149 13.45 -4.95 -23.02
C ASP A 149 13.75 -3.63 -22.29
N ALA A 150 13.28 -2.50 -22.83
CA ALA A 150 13.46 -1.19 -22.20
C ALA A 150 12.69 -1.12 -20.86
N PHE A 151 11.49 -1.69 -20.84
CA PHE A 151 10.67 -1.78 -19.63
C PHE A 151 11.34 -2.67 -18.58
N ASP A 152 11.83 -3.84 -18.97
CA ASP A 152 12.53 -4.73 -18.04
C ASP A 152 13.84 -4.13 -17.52
N LYS A 153 14.57 -3.38 -18.35
CA LYS A 153 15.74 -2.62 -17.91
C LYS A 153 15.37 -1.56 -16.89
N ALA A 154 14.29 -0.81 -17.10
CA ALA A 154 13.83 0.21 -16.15
C ALA A 154 13.51 -0.43 -14.78
N ARG A 155 12.79 -1.57 -14.78
CA ARG A 155 12.47 -2.32 -13.56
C ARG A 155 13.72 -2.73 -12.78
N LYS A 156 14.73 -3.27 -13.47
CA LYS A 156 16.01 -3.67 -12.84
C LYS A 156 16.83 -2.46 -12.35
N THR A 157 16.69 -1.31 -13.01
CA THR A 157 17.46 -0.11 -12.70
C THR A 157 16.90 0.64 -11.51
N PHE A 158 15.57 0.76 -11.43
CA PHE A 158 14.92 1.65 -10.47
C PHE A 158 14.23 0.93 -9.31
N LEU A 159 13.84 -0.34 -9.43
CA LEU A 159 13.11 -1.03 -8.36
C LEU A 159 14.06 -1.74 -7.40
N THR A 160 13.69 -1.70 -6.11
CA THR A 160 14.29 -2.51 -5.07
C THR A 160 13.23 -2.93 -4.05
N GLY A 161 13.60 -3.80 -3.11
CA GLY A 161 12.73 -4.21 -2.01
C GLY A 161 11.34 -4.70 -2.46
N LYS A 162 10.30 -4.25 -1.77
CA LYS A 162 8.90 -4.64 -2.02
C LYS A 162 8.34 -4.08 -3.33
N ALA A 163 8.85 -2.95 -3.82
CA ALA A 163 8.38 -2.34 -5.06
C ALA A 163 8.53 -3.25 -6.28
N VAL A 164 9.50 -4.17 -6.29
CA VAL A 164 9.66 -5.17 -7.36
C VAL A 164 8.39 -6.01 -7.52
N ALA A 165 7.84 -6.49 -6.40
CA ALA A 165 6.63 -7.30 -6.40
C ALA A 165 5.38 -6.46 -6.65
N GLN A 166 5.29 -5.27 -6.03
CA GLN A 166 4.16 -4.34 -6.22
C GLN A 166 4.01 -3.95 -7.69
N HIS A 167 5.11 -3.55 -8.34
CA HIS A 167 5.14 -3.18 -9.75
C HIS A 167 4.70 -4.34 -10.65
N ARG A 168 5.21 -5.55 -10.40
CA ARG A 168 4.76 -6.75 -11.13
C ARG A 168 3.26 -6.97 -10.99
N THR A 169 2.71 -6.81 -9.80
CA THR A 169 1.26 -6.96 -9.55
C THR A 169 0.45 -5.91 -10.29
N LEU A 170 0.90 -4.65 -10.31
CA LEU A 170 0.22 -3.57 -11.04
C LEU A 170 0.17 -3.85 -12.54
N PHE A 171 1.23 -4.42 -13.11
CA PHE A 171 1.34 -4.67 -14.55
C PHE A 171 0.90 -6.06 -15.02
N GLY A 172 0.58 -6.99 -14.11
CA GLY A 172 0.34 -8.40 -14.43
C GLY A 172 -0.71 -8.62 -15.54
N GLY A 173 -1.90 -8.05 -15.39
CA GLY A 173 -2.96 -8.15 -16.41
C GLY A 173 -2.79 -7.19 -17.59
N VAL A 174 -2.10 -6.06 -17.38
CA VAL A 174 -1.95 -4.99 -18.37
C VAL A 174 -0.99 -5.40 -19.48
N LEU A 175 0.12 -6.07 -19.16
CA LEU A 175 1.14 -6.43 -20.16
C LEU A 175 0.64 -7.43 -21.20
N GLU A 176 -0.18 -8.40 -20.80
CA GLU A 176 -0.77 -9.35 -21.76
C GLU A 176 -1.66 -8.64 -22.77
N GLN A 177 -2.52 -7.73 -22.30
CA GLN A 177 -3.37 -6.94 -23.18
C GLN A 177 -2.54 -5.99 -24.06
N ALA A 178 -1.53 -5.34 -23.47
CA ALA A 178 -0.63 -4.46 -24.19
C ALA A 178 0.13 -5.17 -25.31
N ALA A 179 0.55 -6.42 -25.10
CA ALA A 179 1.15 -7.24 -26.14
C ALA A 179 0.14 -7.60 -27.24
N ARG A 180 -1.07 -8.06 -26.89
CA ARG A 180 -2.12 -8.45 -27.85
C ARG A 180 -2.58 -7.30 -28.73
N GLN A 181 -2.74 -6.11 -28.15
CA GLN A 181 -3.24 -4.91 -28.84
C GLN A 181 -2.12 -4.01 -29.38
N LYS A 182 -0.86 -4.43 -29.22
CA LYS A 182 0.33 -3.65 -29.60
C LYS A 182 0.29 -2.24 -29.02
N MET A 183 0.03 -2.14 -27.73
CA MET A 183 -0.16 -0.86 -27.04
C MET A 183 1.18 -0.21 -26.72
N VAL A 184 1.17 1.12 -26.78
CA VAL A 184 2.19 1.98 -26.18
C VAL A 184 1.53 2.73 -25.03
N ILE A 185 2.05 2.53 -23.83
CA ILE A 185 1.66 3.21 -22.60
C ILE A 185 2.75 4.24 -22.30
N THR A 186 2.38 5.50 -22.14
CA THR A 186 3.31 6.58 -21.82
C THR A 186 2.87 7.26 -20.55
N THR A 187 3.78 7.37 -19.57
CA THR A 187 3.55 8.09 -18.32
C THR A 187 4.43 9.32 -18.28
N THR A 188 3.80 10.48 -18.09
CA THR A 188 4.47 11.78 -17.94
C THR A 188 4.21 12.30 -16.54
N VAL A 189 5.26 12.44 -15.73
CA VAL A 189 5.14 13.08 -14.42
C VAL A 189 4.90 14.58 -14.63
N THR A 190 3.77 15.07 -14.13
CA THR A 190 3.36 16.47 -14.27
C THR A 190 3.83 17.30 -13.08
N ASP A 191 3.82 16.71 -11.89
CA ASP A 191 4.37 17.33 -10.69
C ASP A 191 4.83 16.28 -9.66
N SER A 192 5.71 16.69 -8.75
CA SER A 192 6.13 15.89 -7.61
C SER A 192 6.41 16.76 -6.39
N ALA A 193 6.25 16.21 -5.19
CA ALA A 193 6.57 16.87 -3.95
C ALA A 193 7.21 15.88 -2.97
N VAL A 194 8.31 16.27 -2.32
CA VAL A 194 8.92 15.46 -1.27
C VAL A 194 8.17 15.73 0.02
N GLU A 195 7.51 14.70 0.53
CA GLU A 195 6.76 14.73 1.79
C GLU A 195 7.73 14.69 2.97
N ARG A 196 8.71 13.78 2.91
CA ARG A 196 9.70 13.58 3.98
C ARG A 196 11.04 13.12 3.45
N ILE A 197 12.12 13.59 4.06
CA ILE A 197 13.48 13.07 3.91
C ILE A 197 13.98 12.58 5.26
N ASP A 198 14.42 11.33 5.31
CA ASP A 198 14.98 10.65 6.48
C ASP A 198 16.37 10.08 6.10
N GLY A 199 17.40 10.91 6.15
CA GLY A 199 18.77 10.51 5.77
C GLY A 199 18.87 10.13 4.29
N ASP A 200 19.00 8.83 4.02
CA ASP A 200 19.08 8.23 2.68
C ASP A 200 17.72 7.71 2.18
N ARG A 201 16.62 7.97 2.89
CA ARG A 201 15.27 7.61 2.48
C ARG A 201 14.42 8.85 2.27
N ALA A 202 13.46 8.78 1.38
CA ALA A 202 12.48 9.84 1.21
C ALA A 202 11.13 9.29 0.76
N ARG A 203 10.06 10.02 1.11
CA ARG A 203 8.71 9.78 0.60
C ARG A 203 8.32 10.91 -0.33
N VAL A 204 7.84 10.56 -1.51
CA VAL A 204 7.55 11.51 -2.59
C VAL A 204 6.14 11.29 -3.09
N LEU A 205 5.35 12.35 -3.15
CA LEU A 205 4.05 12.38 -3.81
C LEU A 205 4.27 12.72 -5.28
N VAL A 206 3.64 11.98 -6.18
CA VAL A 206 3.81 12.12 -7.62
C VAL A 206 2.44 12.22 -8.29
N TYR A 207 2.29 13.24 -9.13
CA TYR A 207 1.20 13.39 -10.08
C TYR A 207 1.72 13.06 -11.47
N ALA A 208 1.01 12.21 -12.19
CA ALA A 208 1.37 11.82 -13.54
C ALA A 208 0.15 11.74 -14.45
N ASP A 209 0.34 12.07 -15.71
CA ASP A 209 -0.61 11.80 -16.78
C ASP A 209 -0.16 10.55 -17.52
N GLN A 210 -1.08 9.62 -17.73
CA GLN A 210 -0.87 8.43 -18.52
C GLN A 210 -1.67 8.52 -19.81
N SER A 211 -1.04 8.13 -20.92
CA SER A 211 -1.71 7.90 -22.19
C SER A 211 -1.47 6.47 -22.65
N SER A 212 -2.46 5.89 -23.31
CA SER A 212 -2.34 4.55 -23.89
C SER A 212 -2.89 4.53 -25.31
N VAL A 213 -2.10 4.06 -26.27
CA VAL A 213 -2.45 3.99 -27.68
C VAL A 213 -2.26 2.57 -28.19
N ALA A 214 -3.33 1.94 -28.69
CA ALA A 214 -3.24 0.69 -29.42
C ALA A 214 -2.74 0.95 -30.86
N THR A 215 -1.70 0.23 -31.28
CA THR A 215 -1.15 0.35 -32.65
C THR A 215 -1.58 -0.79 -33.57
N ALA A 216 -2.22 -1.83 -33.02
CA ALA A 216 -2.85 -2.88 -33.82
C ALA A 216 -3.94 -2.27 -34.72
N GLY A 217 -3.77 -2.38 -36.05
CA GLY A 217 -4.72 -1.87 -37.04
C GLY A 217 -4.44 -0.46 -37.58
N ALA A 218 -3.36 0.21 -37.13
CA ALA A 218 -2.91 1.46 -37.73
C ALA A 218 -2.37 1.19 -39.16
N LYS A 219 -3.13 1.58 -40.19
CA LYS A 219 -2.70 1.46 -41.59
C LYS A 219 -1.44 2.31 -41.81
N LYS A 220 -0.40 1.75 -42.45
CA LYS A 220 0.79 2.51 -42.89
C LYS A 220 0.36 3.75 -43.68
N GLY A 221 0.70 4.94 -43.19
CA GLY A 221 0.37 6.22 -43.82
C GLY A 221 -0.87 6.93 -43.29
N ALA A 222 -1.66 6.31 -42.40
CA ALA A 222 -2.70 7.03 -41.67
C ALA A 222 -2.04 7.91 -40.59
N LYS A 223 -2.35 9.22 -40.56
CA LYS A 223 -1.96 10.06 -39.42
C LYS A 223 -2.48 9.40 -38.15
N PRO A 224 -1.68 9.33 -37.04
CA PRO A 224 -2.17 8.76 -35.79
C PRO A 224 -3.43 9.51 -35.41
N ARG A 225 -4.59 8.85 -35.54
CA ARG A 225 -5.79 9.37 -34.91
C ARG A 225 -5.55 9.12 -33.43
N ASP A 226 -5.51 10.21 -32.67
CA ASP A 226 -5.28 10.30 -31.22
C ASP A 226 -6.46 9.61 -30.48
N GLN A 227 -6.63 8.30 -30.70
CA GLN A 227 -7.63 7.42 -30.07
C GLN A 227 -7.10 6.89 -28.73
N GLY A 228 -6.14 7.60 -28.13
CA GLY A 228 -5.54 7.19 -26.87
C GLY A 228 -6.48 7.42 -25.70
N VAL A 229 -6.51 6.48 -24.75
CA VAL A 229 -7.12 6.72 -23.45
C VAL A 229 -6.14 7.55 -22.61
N TYR A 230 -6.64 8.61 -21.99
CA TYR A 230 -5.86 9.47 -21.10
C TYR A 230 -6.42 9.41 -19.68
N ALA A 231 -5.55 9.17 -18.70
CA ALA A 231 -5.91 9.12 -17.29
C ALA A 231 -4.86 9.86 -16.45
N GLY A 232 -5.31 10.57 -15.42
CA GLY A 232 -4.42 11.10 -14.38
C GLY A 232 -4.20 10.04 -13.30
N ALA A 233 -2.99 10.00 -12.75
CA ALA A 233 -2.59 9.10 -11.67
C ALA A 233 -1.92 9.87 -10.54
N MET A 234 -2.22 9.47 -9.31
CA MET A 234 -1.56 9.93 -8.10
C MET A 234 -0.96 8.73 -7.38
N LEU A 235 0.30 8.85 -6.96
CA LEU A 235 0.96 7.83 -6.15
C LEU A 235 1.93 8.45 -5.16
N ALA A 236 2.10 7.80 -4.01
CA ALA A 236 3.23 8.00 -3.13
C ALA A 236 4.30 6.93 -3.41
N VAL A 237 5.56 7.36 -3.43
CA VAL A 237 6.71 6.50 -3.68
C VAL A 237 7.69 6.69 -2.54
N ASP A 238 8.08 5.59 -1.90
CA ASP A 238 9.21 5.62 -0.97
C ASP A 238 10.47 5.26 -1.76
N VAL A 239 11.47 6.13 -1.69
CA VAL A 239 12.76 5.97 -2.36
C VAL A 239 13.88 5.81 -1.35
N LEU A 240 14.88 5.02 -1.71
CA LEU A 240 16.09 4.74 -0.94
C LEU A 240 17.31 5.04 -1.81
N ARG A 241 18.27 5.77 -1.26
CA ARG A 241 19.56 5.99 -1.88
C ARG A 241 20.48 4.80 -1.63
N ARG A 242 21.00 4.20 -2.69
CA ARG A 242 22.01 3.14 -2.65
C ARG A 242 23.02 3.35 -3.76
N ASP A 243 24.31 3.26 -3.44
CA ASP A 243 25.41 3.45 -4.40
C ASP A 243 25.30 4.77 -5.19
N GLY A 244 24.91 5.84 -4.49
CA GLY A 244 24.73 7.18 -5.08
C GLY A 244 23.48 7.36 -5.95
N ARG A 245 22.61 6.34 -6.08
CA ARG A 245 21.38 6.39 -6.90
C ARG A 245 20.13 6.21 -6.06
N TRP A 246 19.05 6.87 -6.45
CA TRP A 246 17.74 6.69 -5.84
C TRP A 246 16.99 5.53 -6.47
N LEU A 247 16.51 4.62 -5.63
CA LEU A 247 15.76 3.43 -6.01
C LEU A 247 14.38 3.48 -5.37
N VAL A 248 13.36 3.06 -6.09
CA VAL A 248 11.99 2.91 -5.61
C VAL A 248 11.89 1.64 -4.79
N GLU A 249 11.56 1.78 -3.50
CA GLU A 249 11.44 0.67 -2.55
C GLU A 249 9.97 0.35 -2.21
N ASN A 250 9.08 1.35 -2.33
CA ASN A 250 7.64 1.18 -2.15
C ASN A 250 6.84 1.98 -3.19
N ILE A 251 5.70 1.43 -3.60
CA ILE A 251 4.69 2.13 -4.40
C ILE A 251 3.35 2.06 -3.66
N ASP A 252 2.73 3.21 -3.48
CA ASP A 252 1.43 3.40 -2.82
C ASP A 252 0.52 4.20 -3.76
N THR A 253 -0.53 3.56 -4.26
CA THR A 253 -1.48 4.16 -5.22
C THR A 253 -2.72 4.73 -4.54
N PHE A 254 -2.72 4.88 -3.21
CA PHE A 254 -3.83 5.38 -2.37
C PHE A 254 -5.16 4.58 -2.44
N GLY A 255 -5.27 3.62 -3.35
CA GLY A 255 -6.41 2.71 -3.51
C GLY A 255 -6.00 1.29 -3.14
N ARG A 256 -5.82 1.03 -1.85
CA ARG A 256 -5.83 -0.29 -1.19
C ARG A 256 -5.64 -0.14 0.31
#